data_AF-A0A1V8SQQ1-F1
#
_entry.id   AF-A0A1V8SQQ1-F1
#
_cell.length_a   1.000
_cell.length_b   1.000
_cell.length_c   1.000
_cell.angle_alpha   90.00
_cell.angle_beta   90.00
_cell.angle_gamma   90.00
#
_symmetry.space_group_name_H-M   'P 1'
#
loop_
_entity.id
_entity.type
_entity.pdbx_description
1 polymer ?
#
loop_
_entity_poly.entity_id
_entity_poly.type
_entity_poly.pdbx_seq_one_letter_code
_entity_poly.pdbx_strand_id
1 'polypeptide(L)'
;SFLSGIVALVAGNILGQWLDSKRLSLRTRTRGAFGAIMIAQGAWWLWGTIIATRYYRDKPVYDWTSGGFGTGFAWFHFMVLNFQVNYMYLYFVIGNLAESDEEVVRYAGLLRGTESAVQAVSYGLCSIPVMGQVGCIYLNFGLWAVAIVPAWLVIKDFGIGCDKKLAREGRRVTT
;
A
#
# COMPACT_ATOMS: atom_id res chain seq x y z
N SER A 1 -8.57 -6.62 -15.47
CA SER A 1 -9.62 -7.49 -14.90
C SER A 1 -10.74 -6.61 -14.37
N PHE A 2 -12.02 -6.95 -14.59
CA PHE A 2 -13.16 -6.21 -14.05
C PHE A 2 -13.30 -6.40 -12.53
N LEU A 3 -13.09 -7.64 -12.06
CA LEU A 3 -13.14 -8.01 -10.65
C LEU A 3 -12.13 -7.23 -9.81
N SER A 4 -10.92 -7.01 -10.33
CA SER A 4 -9.90 -6.23 -9.61
C SER A 4 -10.33 -4.78 -9.36
N GLY A 5 -11.11 -4.19 -10.28
CA GLY A 5 -11.69 -2.86 -10.10
C GLY A 5 -12.74 -2.81 -8.99
N ILE A 6 -13.64 -3.80 -8.94
CA ILE A 6 -14.63 -3.92 -7.86
C ILE A 6 -13.93 -4.09 -6.51
N VAL A 7 -12.95 -5.00 -6.43
CA VAL A 7 -12.20 -5.27 -5.20
C VAL A 7 -11.49 -4.00 -4.71
N ALA A 8 -10.82 -3.27 -5.60
CA ALA A 8 -10.17 -2.01 -5.28
C ALA A 8 -11.17 -0.96 -4.78
N LEU A 9 -12.30 -0.80 -5.46
CA LEU A 9 -13.33 0.18 -5.11
C LEU A 9 -13.94 -0.12 -3.73
N VAL A 10 -14.29 -1.37 -3.45
CA VAL A 10 -14.84 -1.78 -2.15
C VAL A 10 -13.83 -1.57 -1.03
N ALA A 11 -12.60 -2.05 -1.21
CA ALA A 11 -11.55 -1.92 -0.19
C ALA A 11 -11.18 -0.44 0.08
N GLY A 12 -11.13 0.37 -0.97
CA GLY A 12 -10.89 1.80 -0.87
C GLY A 12 -11.98 2.53 -0.08
N ASN A 13 -13.25 2.21 -0.32
CA ASN A 13 -14.37 2.79 0.42
C ASN A 13 -14.38 2.37 1.90
N ILE A 14 -14.06 1.10 2.21
CA ILE A 14 -13.96 0.63 3.60
C ILE A 14 -12.86 1.39 4.34
N LEU A 15 -11.68 1.53 3.73
CA LEU A 15 -10.58 2.27 4.33
C LEU A 15 -10.92 3.76 4.49
N GLY A 16 -11.54 4.37 3.47
CA GLY A 16 -12.00 5.76 3.53
C GLY A 16 -12.96 5.99 4.69
N GLN A 17 -13.97 5.13 4.83
CA GLN A 17 -14.92 5.20 5.94
C GLN A 17 -14.24 5.07 7.31
N TRP A 18 -13.21 4.23 7.43
CA TRP A 18 -12.42 4.11 8.66
C TRP A 18 -11.61 5.38 8.96
N LEU A 19 -10.89 5.91 7.96
CA LEU A 19 -10.03 7.08 8.11
C LEU A 19 -10.82 8.37 8.31
N ASP A 20 -12.00 8.49 7.72
CA ASP A 20 -12.88 9.66 7.85
C ASP A 20 -13.80 9.59 9.07
N SER A 21 -13.79 8.47 9.81
CA SER A 21 -14.59 8.30 11.03
C SER A 21 -14.22 9.36 12.06
N LYS A 22 -15.20 10.19 12.43
CA LYS A 22 -15.08 11.20 13.51
C LYS A 22 -15.19 10.61 14.92
N ARG A 23 -15.55 9.32 15.04
CA ARG A 23 -15.70 8.64 16.33
C ARG A 23 -14.36 8.25 16.95
N LEU A 24 -13.31 8.15 16.14
CA LEU A 24 -11.98 7.72 16.56
C LEU A 24 -11.01 8.88 16.49
N SER A 25 -10.07 8.94 17.44
CA SER A 25 -8.99 9.94 17.40
C SER A 25 -8.12 9.74 16.15
N LEU A 26 -7.50 10.83 15.66
CA LEU A 26 -6.54 10.77 14.56
C LEU A 26 -5.42 9.76 14.83
N ARG A 27 -4.95 9.69 16.07
CA ARG A 27 -3.93 8.72 16.49
C ARG A 27 -4.38 7.27 16.30
N THR A 28 -5.59 6.94 16.76
CA THR A 28 -6.12 5.57 16.71
C THR A 28 -6.41 5.13 15.28
N ARG A 29 -7.05 5.99 14.48
CA ARG A 29 -7.41 5.63 13.09
C ARG A 29 -6.17 5.47 12.20
N THR A 30 -5.20 6.37 12.29
CA THR A 30 -3.97 6.32 11.48
C THR A 30 -3.11 5.12 11.86
N ARG A 31 -2.85 4.89 13.16
CA ARG A 31 -2.03 3.76 13.61
C ARG A 31 -2.73 2.41 13.42
N GLY A 32 -4.04 2.35 13.63
CA GLY A 32 -4.83 1.15 13.40
C GLY A 32 -4.84 0.76 11.92
N ALA A 33 -5.07 1.73 11.03
CA ALA A 33 -4.98 1.51 9.58
C ALA A 33 -3.58 1.09 9.16
N PHE A 34 -2.53 1.75 9.65
CA PHE A 34 -1.15 1.36 9.38
C PHE A 34 -0.87 -0.10 9.78
N GLY A 35 -1.20 -0.48 11.01
CA GLY A 35 -0.98 -1.85 11.50
C GLY A 35 -1.73 -2.87 10.67
N ALA A 36 -3.01 -2.64 10.39
CA ALA A 36 -3.83 -3.54 9.58
C ALA A 36 -3.28 -3.70 8.15
N ILE A 37 -2.91 -2.59 7.50
CA ILE A 37 -2.35 -2.61 6.13
C ILE A 37 -1.00 -3.32 6.12
N MET A 38 -0.09 -3.01 7.05
CA MET A 38 1.23 -3.66 7.09
C MET A 38 1.12 -5.15 7.37
N ILE A 39 0.27 -5.59 8.32
CA ILE A 39 0.11 -7.02 8.61
C ILE A 39 -0.46 -7.76 7.39
N ALA A 40 -1.50 -7.22 6.75
CA ALA A 40 -2.09 -7.81 5.55
C ALA A 40 -1.07 -7.87 4.40
N GLN A 41 -0.30 -6.81 4.20
CA GLN A 41 0.78 -6.77 3.21
C GLN A 41 1.83 -7.85 3.44
N GLY A 42 2.30 -8.00 4.68
CA GLY A 42 3.27 -9.03 5.02
C GLY A 42 2.76 -10.42 4.68
N ALA A 43 1.48 -10.71 4.98
CA ALA A 43 0.86 -11.99 4.63
C ALA A 43 0.81 -12.22 3.11
N TRP A 44 0.43 -11.21 2.32
CA TRP A 44 0.36 -11.33 0.86
C TRP A 44 1.73 -11.41 0.19
N TRP A 45 2.74 -10.71 0.70
CA TRP A 45 4.11 -10.86 0.22
C TRP A 45 4.67 -12.24 0.55
N LEU A 46 4.43 -12.74 1.76
CA LEU A 46 4.81 -14.10 2.13
C LEU A 46 4.12 -15.14 1.22
N TRP A 47 2.82 -14.99 0.98
CA TRP A 47 2.11 -15.86 0.04
C TRP A 47 2.72 -15.76 -1.37
N GLY A 48 2.99 -14.55 -1.85
CA GLY A 48 3.59 -14.31 -3.17
C GLY A 48 4.96 -14.97 -3.33
N THR A 49 5.82 -14.88 -2.31
CA THR A 49 7.14 -15.53 -2.33
C THR A 49 7.00 -17.06 -2.38
N ILE A 50 6.07 -17.65 -1.62
CA ILE A 50 5.81 -19.10 -1.67
C ILE A 50 5.36 -19.52 -3.07
N ILE A 51 4.39 -18.82 -3.67
CA ILE A 51 3.89 -19.13 -5.01
C ILE A 51 5.01 -18.97 -6.06
N ALA A 52 5.73 -17.85 -6.02
CA ALA A 52 6.80 -17.57 -6.98
C ALA A 52 7.90 -18.63 -6.93
N THR A 53 8.31 -19.05 -5.73
CA THR A 53 9.28 -20.15 -5.54
C THR A 53 8.79 -21.43 -6.21
N ARG A 54 7.52 -21.78 -5.97
CA ARG A 54 6.90 -22.99 -6.53
C ARG A 54 6.81 -22.92 -8.05
N TYR A 55 6.38 -21.78 -8.59
CA TYR A 55 6.23 -21.60 -10.03
C TYR A 55 7.57 -21.58 -10.76
N TYR A 56 8.61 -21.05 -10.14
CA TYR A 56 9.98 -21.10 -10.67
C TYR A 56 10.52 -22.53 -10.75
N ARG A 57 10.26 -23.35 -9.71
CA ARG A 57 10.72 -24.74 -9.64
C ARG A 57 9.92 -25.67 -10.58
N ASP A 58 8.60 -25.67 -10.43
CA ASP A 58 7.73 -26.68 -11.03
C ASP A 58 7.23 -26.28 -12.42
N LYS A 59 7.35 -24.98 -12.79
CA LYS A 59 6.88 -24.40 -14.05
C LYS A 59 5.48 -24.88 -14.46
N PRO A 60 4.49 -24.82 -13.55
CA PRO A 60 3.16 -25.35 -13.84
C PRO A 60 2.45 -24.48 -14.88
N VAL A 61 1.71 -25.14 -15.78
CA VAL A 61 0.79 -24.47 -16.70
C VAL A 61 -0.62 -24.68 -16.16
N TYR A 62 -1.30 -23.60 -15.81
CA TYR A 62 -2.66 -23.65 -15.28
C TYR A 62 -3.66 -23.14 -16.31
N ASP A 63 -4.71 -23.93 -16.52
CA ASP A 63 -5.95 -23.47 -17.14
C ASP A 63 -6.95 -23.02 -16.06
N TRP A 64 -7.99 -22.29 -16.43
CA TRP A 64 -8.99 -21.71 -15.51
C TRP A 64 -9.76 -22.77 -14.72
N THR A 65 -9.80 -24.00 -15.25
CA THR A 65 -10.40 -25.19 -14.63
C THR A 65 -9.42 -25.98 -13.75
N SER A 66 -8.12 -25.65 -13.78
CA SER A 66 -7.09 -26.35 -13.03
C SER A 66 -7.17 -26.02 -11.54
N GLY A 67 -7.10 -27.03 -10.68
CA GLY A 67 -7.21 -26.86 -9.22
C GLY A 67 -6.17 -25.93 -8.56
N GLY A 68 -5.08 -25.58 -9.24
CA GLY A 68 -4.05 -24.63 -8.76
C GLY A 68 -4.13 -23.21 -9.32
N PHE A 69 -5.03 -22.94 -10.27
CA PHE A 69 -5.18 -21.62 -10.89
C PHE A 69 -5.59 -20.54 -9.88
N GLY A 70 -6.52 -20.89 -8.98
CA GLY A 70 -7.07 -19.98 -8.00
C GLY A 70 -6.03 -19.36 -7.06
N THR A 71 -4.92 -20.06 -6.80
CA THR A 71 -3.87 -19.59 -5.89
C THR A 71 -3.18 -18.32 -6.41
N GLY A 72 -2.69 -18.35 -7.65
CA GLY A 72 -2.06 -17.18 -8.27
C GLY A 72 -3.08 -16.10 -8.61
N PHE A 73 -4.26 -16.50 -9.05
CA PHE A 73 -5.36 -15.58 -9.37
C PHE A 73 -5.82 -14.78 -8.15
N ALA A 74 -6.07 -15.43 -7.01
CA ALA A 74 -6.47 -14.75 -5.78
C ALA A 74 -5.36 -13.83 -5.27
N TRP A 75 -4.11 -14.30 -5.30
CA TRP A 75 -2.95 -13.48 -4.93
C TRP A 75 -2.86 -12.19 -5.74
N PHE A 76 -3.04 -12.26 -7.06
CA PHE A 76 -3.08 -11.06 -7.92
C PHE A 76 -4.15 -10.05 -7.47
N HIS A 77 -5.36 -10.52 -7.13
CA HIS A 77 -6.44 -9.63 -6.67
C HIS A 77 -6.11 -9.00 -5.31
N PHE A 78 -5.49 -9.74 -4.40
CA PHE A 78 -5.02 -9.19 -3.13
C PHE A 78 -3.92 -8.16 -3.34
N MET A 79 -3.04 -8.33 -4.32
CA MET A 79 -2.02 -7.33 -4.67
C MET A 79 -2.65 -6.05 -5.25
N VAL A 80 -3.69 -6.16 -6.06
CA VAL A 80 -4.43 -4.98 -6.56
C VAL A 80 -5.16 -4.27 -5.41
N LEU A 81 -5.83 -5.04 -4.54
CA LEU A 81 -6.45 -4.50 -3.32
C LEU A 81 -5.41 -3.76 -2.50
N ASN A 82 -4.26 -4.40 -2.27
CA ASN A 82 -3.16 -3.86 -1.51
C ASN A 82 -2.68 -2.52 -2.05
N PHE A 83 -2.43 -2.47 -3.36
CA PHE A 83 -2.01 -1.26 -4.04
C PHE A 83 -3.01 -0.13 -3.78
N GLN A 84 -4.31 -0.39 -3.97
CA GLN A 84 -5.35 0.61 -3.77
C GLN A 84 -5.40 1.14 -2.33
N VAL A 85 -5.42 0.25 -1.33
CA VAL A 85 -5.52 0.67 0.08
C VAL A 85 -4.26 1.40 0.54
N ASN A 86 -3.08 0.95 0.12
CA ASN A 86 -1.84 1.61 0.46
C ASN A 86 -1.76 3.00 -0.17
N TYR A 87 -2.19 3.13 -1.42
CA TYR A 87 -2.24 4.39 -2.14
C TYR A 87 -3.12 5.41 -1.42
N MET A 88 -4.38 5.06 -1.12
CA MET A 88 -5.29 5.94 -0.39
C MET A 88 -4.74 6.32 0.99
N TYR A 89 -4.11 5.37 1.68
CA TYR A 89 -3.47 5.64 2.96
C TYR A 89 -2.31 6.64 2.85
N LEU A 90 -1.44 6.54 1.84
CA LEU A 90 -0.34 7.49 1.62
C LEU A 90 -0.85 8.91 1.34
N TYR A 91 -1.90 9.06 0.54
CA TYR A 91 -2.52 10.36 0.31
C TYR A 91 -3.16 10.94 1.57
N PHE A 92 -3.79 10.09 2.39
CA PHE A 92 -4.26 10.51 3.70
C PHE A 92 -3.11 11.02 4.58
N VAL A 93 -1.97 10.31 4.62
CA VAL A 93 -0.79 10.73 5.39
C VAL A 93 -0.25 12.07 4.90
N ILE A 94 -0.07 12.24 3.57
CA ILE A 94 0.36 13.50 2.97
C ILE A 94 -0.58 14.66 3.33
N GLY A 95 -1.89 14.42 3.21
CA GLY A 95 -2.90 15.43 3.52
C GLY A 95 -2.91 15.88 4.98
N ASN A 96 -2.49 15.01 5.90
CA ASN A 96 -2.35 15.32 7.33
C ASN A 96 -0.96 15.86 7.70
N LEU A 97 0.06 15.68 6.85
CA LEU A 97 1.42 16.20 7.08
C LEU A 97 1.58 17.66 6.63
N ALA A 98 0.96 18.01 5.51
CA ALA A 98 1.04 19.35 4.91
C ALA A 98 0.32 20.42 5.74
N GLU A 99 0.94 21.59 5.86
CA GLU A 99 0.37 22.74 6.58
C GLU A 99 -0.42 23.68 5.66
N SER A 100 -0.08 23.73 4.38
CA SER A 100 -0.78 24.51 3.36
C SER A 100 -1.17 23.66 2.15
N ASP A 101 -2.08 24.18 1.31
CA ASP A 101 -2.51 23.49 0.09
C ASP A 101 -1.38 23.38 -0.94
N GLU A 102 -0.48 24.37 -0.99
CA GLU A 102 0.73 24.32 -1.83
C GLU A 102 1.65 23.16 -1.43
N GLU A 103 1.78 22.91 -0.13
CA GLU A 103 2.56 21.77 0.38
C GLU A 103 1.92 20.43 0.03
N VAL A 104 0.59 20.34 0.05
CA VAL A 104 -0.12 19.13 -0.40
C VAL A 104 0.25 18.81 -1.86
N VAL A 105 0.21 19.81 -2.74
CA VAL A 105 0.57 19.64 -4.15
C VAL A 105 2.04 19.23 -4.29
N ARG A 106 2.94 19.89 -3.55
CA ARG A 106 4.38 19.58 -3.57
C ARG A 106 4.67 18.16 -3.10
N TYR A 107 4.08 17.72 -1.99
CA TYR A 107 4.27 16.37 -1.45
C TYR A 107 3.63 15.30 -2.33
N ALA A 108 2.45 15.55 -2.89
CA ALA A 108 1.82 14.64 -3.85
C ALA A 108 2.65 14.50 -5.13
N GLY A 109 3.23 15.61 -5.63
CA GLY A 109 4.15 15.61 -6.76
C GLY A 109 5.42 14.81 -6.46
N LEU A 110 6.00 14.97 -5.28
CA LEU A 110 7.16 14.20 -4.84
C LEU A 110 6.85 12.70 -4.77
N LEU A 111 5.71 12.32 -4.16
CA LEU A 111 5.26 10.93 -4.08
C LEU A 111 5.18 10.28 -5.48
N ARG A 112 4.49 10.95 -6.42
CA ARG A 112 4.33 10.47 -7.81
C ARG A 112 5.66 10.41 -8.57
N GLY A 113 6.52 11.41 -8.37
CA GLY A 113 7.84 11.45 -8.98
C GLY A 113 8.72 10.29 -8.51
N THR A 114 8.73 10.03 -7.19
CA THR A 114 9.43 8.88 -6.63
C THR A 114 8.86 7.56 -7.16
N GLU A 115 7.53 7.40 -7.17
CA GLU A 115 6.86 6.20 -7.71
C GLU A 115 7.26 5.91 -9.17
N SER A 116 7.31 6.94 -10.00
CA SER A 116 7.71 6.82 -11.41
C SER A 116 9.18 6.42 -11.55
N ALA A 117 10.07 6.98 -10.71
CA ALA A 117 11.48 6.63 -10.71
C ALA A 117 11.71 5.16 -10.31
N VAL A 118 11.07 4.66 -9.25
CA VAL A 118 11.19 3.24 -8.89
C VAL A 118 10.48 2.31 -9.87
N GLN A 119 9.43 2.74 -10.57
CA GLN A 119 8.87 1.96 -11.67
C GLN A 119 9.88 1.77 -12.81
N ALA A 120 10.62 2.81 -13.21
CA ALA A 120 11.66 2.69 -14.22
C ALA A 120 12.76 1.69 -13.81
N VAL A 121 13.21 1.74 -12.56
CA VAL A 121 14.16 0.76 -11.99
C VAL A 121 13.57 -0.65 -11.98
N SER A 122 12.29 -0.79 -11.63
CA SER A 122 11.60 -2.07 -11.60
C SER A 122 11.52 -2.71 -12.98
N TYR A 123 11.21 -1.94 -14.03
CA TYR A 123 11.23 -2.43 -15.41
C TYR A 123 12.64 -2.87 -15.82
N GLY A 124 13.67 -2.11 -15.46
CA GLY A 124 15.07 -2.47 -15.67
C GLY A 124 15.43 -3.81 -15.01
N LEU A 125 15.06 -3.98 -13.74
CA LEU A 125 15.31 -5.23 -13.00
C LEU A 125 14.54 -6.42 -13.59
N CYS A 126 13.27 -6.23 -13.93
CA CYS A 126 12.44 -7.28 -14.53
C CYS A 126 12.95 -7.73 -15.91
N SER A 127 13.77 -6.93 -16.61
CA SER A 127 14.42 -7.34 -17.86
C SER A 127 15.48 -8.44 -17.66
N ILE A 128 15.99 -8.61 -16.44
CA ILE A 128 16.94 -9.67 -16.09
C ILE A 128 16.14 -10.96 -15.84
N PRO A 129 16.40 -12.08 -16.56
CA PRO A 129 15.54 -13.26 -16.53
C PRO A 129 15.27 -13.83 -15.14
N VAL A 130 16.30 -13.96 -14.30
CA VAL A 130 16.13 -14.49 -12.93
C VAL A 130 15.33 -13.53 -12.05
N MET A 131 15.49 -12.22 -12.23
CA MET A 131 14.76 -11.21 -11.47
C MET A 131 13.29 -11.16 -11.89
N GLY A 132 13.01 -11.19 -13.19
CA GLY A 132 11.65 -11.22 -13.72
C GLY A 132 10.88 -12.49 -13.36
N GLN A 133 11.55 -13.64 -13.25
CA GLN A 133 10.90 -14.91 -12.93
C GLN A 133 10.68 -15.10 -11.42
N VAL A 134 11.64 -14.70 -10.58
CA VAL A 134 11.54 -14.96 -9.14
C VAL A 134 12.23 -13.91 -8.27
N GLY A 135 13.28 -13.23 -8.72
CA GLY A 135 14.06 -12.34 -7.85
C GLY A 135 13.29 -11.10 -7.37
N CYS A 136 12.45 -10.51 -8.22
CA CYS A 136 11.73 -9.27 -7.89
C CYS A 136 10.76 -9.43 -6.71
N ILE A 137 10.14 -10.60 -6.51
CA ILE A 137 9.21 -10.80 -5.39
C ILE A 137 9.93 -10.73 -4.04
N TYR A 138 11.13 -11.31 -3.94
CA TYR A 138 11.93 -11.30 -2.71
C TYR A 138 12.51 -9.92 -2.45
N LEU A 139 12.98 -9.24 -3.50
CA LEU A 139 13.47 -7.87 -3.39
C LEU A 139 12.36 -6.94 -2.88
N ASN A 140 11.15 -7.02 -3.45
CA ASN A 140 10.02 -6.23 -2.98
C ASN A 140 9.63 -6.56 -1.54
N PHE A 141 9.62 -7.83 -1.16
CA PHE A 141 9.31 -8.22 0.22
C PHE A 141 10.34 -7.68 1.21
N GLY A 142 11.63 -7.71 0.86
CA GLY A 142 12.71 -7.12 1.65
C GLY A 142 12.60 -5.60 1.75
N LEU A 143 12.39 -4.92 0.63
CA LEU A 143 12.21 -3.46 0.59
C LEU A 143 10.98 -3.02 1.39
N TRP A 144 9.88 -3.77 1.30
CA TRP A 144 8.68 -3.56 2.10
C TRP A 144 9.01 -3.63 3.60
N ALA A 145 9.72 -4.68 4.03
CA ALA A 145 10.10 -4.85 5.45
C ALA A 145 10.97 -3.69 5.95
N VAL A 146 11.95 -3.26 5.14
CA VAL A 146 12.80 -2.10 5.46
C VAL A 146 11.97 -0.82 5.55
N ALA A 147 10.99 -0.63 4.67
CA ALA A 147 10.16 0.56 4.62
C ALA A 147 9.22 0.73 5.83
N ILE A 148 8.92 -0.34 6.59
CA ILE A 148 8.06 -0.27 7.79
C ILE A 148 8.68 0.67 8.83
N VAL A 149 10.00 0.62 9.02
CA VAL A 149 10.71 1.40 10.05
C VAL A 149 10.58 2.92 9.81
N PRO A 150 11.01 3.48 8.66
CA PRO A 150 10.86 4.90 8.40
C PRO A 150 9.39 5.32 8.34
N ALA A 151 8.49 4.47 7.83
CA ALA A 151 7.07 4.75 7.84
C ALA A 151 6.54 4.89 9.27
N TRP A 152 6.91 3.99 10.18
CA TRP A 152 6.47 4.06 11.57
C TRP A 152 6.98 5.31 12.29
N LEU A 153 8.21 5.76 12.00
CA LEU A 153 8.76 6.98 12.58
C LEU A 153 7.94 8.22 12.23
N VAL A 154 7.34 8.25 11.04
CA VAL A 154 6.43 9.32 10.61
C VAL A 154 5.04 9.12 11.23
N ILE A 155 4.50 7.90 11.17
CA ILE A 155 3.14 7.59 11.64
C ILE A 155 2.97 7.75 13.16
N LYS A 156 4.01 7.49 13.96
CA LYS A 156 3.93 7.63 15.42
C LYS A 156 3.67 9.07 15.86
N ASP A 157 4.05 10.07 15.08
CA ASP A 157 3.91 11.48 15.48
C ASP A 157 2.48 12.02 15.21
N PHE A 158 1.65 11.29 14.45
CA PHE A 158 0.27 11.67 14.19
C PHE A 158 -0.59 11.61 15.46
N GLY A 159 -1.32 12.70 15.70
CA GLY A 159 -2.19 12.87 16.87
C GLY A 159 -1.45 13.22 18.16
N ILE A 160 -0.17 13.59 18.08
CA ILE A 160 0.60 14.18 19.17
C ILE A 160 0.79 15.67 18.84
N GLY A 161 0.01 16.55 19.47
CA GLY A 161 0.03 18.00 19.22
C GLY A 161 -1.16 18.52 18.39
N CYS A 162 -1.06 19.77 17.93
CA CYS A 162 -2.11 20.39 17.11
C CYS A 162 -2.26 19.70 15.76
N ASP A 163 -3.50 19.38 15.39
CA ASP A 163 -3.84 18.79 14.10
C ASP A 163 -3.67 19.85 12.99
N LYS A 164 -2.55 19.76 12.26
CA LYS A 164 -2.19 20.66 11.16
C LYS A 164 -3.26 20.71 10.06
N LYS A 165 -3.93 19.57 9.80
CA LYS A 165 -4.99 19.49 8.80
C LYS A 165 -6.23 20.28 9.25
N LEU A 166 -6.65 20.13 10.52
CA LEU A 166 -7.78 20.89 11.05
C LEU A 166 -7.48 22.40 11.07
N ALA A 167 -6.25 22.79 11.41
CA ALA A 167 -5.81 24.17 11.37
C ALA A 167 -5.88 24.76 9.94
N ARG A 168 -5.41 24.00 8.94
CA ARG A 168 -5.50 24.39 7.51
C ARG A 168 -6.95 24.52 7.03
N GLU A 169 -7.81 23.58 7.41
CA GLU A 169 -9.22 23.57 6.99
C GLU A 169 -10.09 24.62 7.74
N GLY A 170 -9.51 25.42 8.62
CA GLY A 170 -10.24 26.43 9.40
C GLY A 170 -11.25 25.85 10.39
N ARG A 171 -11.21 24.53 10.64
CA ARG A 171 -12.12 23.85 11.57
C ARG A 171 -11.50 23.87 12.96
N ARG A 172 -12.12 24.59 13.91
CA ARG A 172 -11.67 24.60 15.31
C ARG A 172 -11.67 23.18 15.88
N VAL A 173 -10.55 22.81 16.52
CA VAL A 173 -10.45 21.63 17.38
C VAL A 173 -11.48 21.81 18.49
N THR A 174 -12.55 21.05 18.45
CA THR A 174 -13.46 20.94 19.60
C THR A 174 -12.79 19.99 20.57
N THR A 175 -12.38 20.57 21.70
CA THR A 175 -11.71 19.95 22.84
C THR A 175 -12.47 18.76 23.40
#